data_AF-A0A2N1R5H1-F1
#
_entry.id   AF-A0A2N1R5H1-F1
#
_cell.length_a   1.000
_cell.length_b   1.000
_cell.length_c   1.000
_cell.angle_alpha   90.00
_cell.angle_beta   90.00
_cell.angle_gamma   90.00
#
_symmetry.space_group_name_H-M   'P 1'
#
loop_
_entity.id
_entity.type
_entity.pdbx_description
1 polymer ?
#
loop_
_entity_poly.entity_id
_entity_poly.type
_entity_poly.pdbx_seq_one_letter_code
_entity_poly.pdbx_strand_id
1 'polypeptide(L)'
;MKAAQNGTVDTMPNTRETVEADEQEEILREIEETVSVGRTALSVEKPAGSSGIALPAAVNAGALVLIALAILFVPRFYDVSERRLVDPSVASSADTTGLFRALRQQADVQIQERETEIALLQQQYSKARNEREALRRDFDTRLKGRADELQAGLQLSIDAERKKLAASGQVDAAAETRLRELETRLQSERAAELQAYESRLQAETAGRERELADAEARFGKELRQRTDPLASEIERLTEQGKIQQTAQKNLSRSYDEAQAEIKRLETELRRLATEGDEAAASFRRELQDSKAITRQLQTAEASRIALRDRLESILRRYAATSPPPREDLASRSARLELLQAKVETRAILTQEPVRSAHPGLADRLDRFFLDSEAQYRDEGRRAGLAEAAELVDSLAARREARGLPAGDPDLKRLLERLRQLLR
;
A
#
# COMPACT_ATOMS: atom_id res chain seq x y z
N MET A 1 -34.78 18.64 -43.59
CA MET A 1 -35.43 17.39 -44.07
C MET A 1 -34.60 16.20 -43.61
N LYS A 2 -35.26 15.12 -43.16
CA LYS A 2 -34.81 13.95 -42.36
C LYS A 2 -34.72 14.24 -40.84
N ALA A 3 -35.80 13.98 -40.07
CA ALA A 3 -36.29 12.68 -39.54
C ALA A 3 -35.43 12.25 -38.34
N ALA A 4 -35.83 12.57 -37.10
CA ALA A 4 -36.83 11.89 -36.26
C ALA A 4 -36.35 10.52 -35.76
N GLN A 5 -35.97 10.46 -34.48
CA GLN A 5 -35.86 9.21 -33.73
C GLN A 5 -36.35 9.46 -32.30
N ASN A 6 -37.58 8.99 -32.04
CA ASN A 6 -38.22 8.94 -30.73
C ASN A 6 -37.60 7.80 -29.92
N GLY A 7 -37.12 8.12 -28.71
CA GLY A 7 -36.79 7.15 -27.67
C GLY A 7 -37.88 7.15 -26.60
N THR A 8 -38.66 6.06 -26.60
CA THR A 8 -39.77 5.76 -25.69
C THR A 8 -39.29 5.69 -24.24
N VAL A 9 -39.86 6.53 -23.38
CA VAL A 9 -39.66 6.48 -21.92
C VAL A 9 -40.56 5.38 -21.36
N ASP A 10 -39.91 4.33 -20.87
CA ASP A 10 -40.54 3.22 -20.15
C ASP A 10 -40.98 3.71 -18.76
N THR A 11 -42.28 3.57 -18.48
CA THR A 11 -42.92 4.11 -17.29
C THR A 11 -42.94 3.02 -16.23
N MET A 12 -41.99 3.05 -15.29
CA MET A 12 -41.96 2.18 -14.12
C MET A 12 -42.89 2.71 -13.00
N PRO A 13 -43.47 1.81 -12.17
CA PRO A 13 -44.57 2.13 -11.26
C PRO A 13 -44.11 2.94 -10.05
N ASN A 14 -44.90 3.96 -9.72
CA ASN A 14 -44.77 4.83 -8.57
C ASN A 14 -45.38 4.14 -7.33
N THR A 15 -44.61 3.29 -6.65
CA THR A 15 -44.95 2.79 -5.31
C THR A 15 -44.61 3.86 -4.28
N ARG A 16 -45.52 4.82 -4.11
CA ARG A 16 -45.66 5.55 -2.85
C ARG A 16 -46.43 4.63 -1.90
N GLU A 17 -45.71 3.97 -0.99
CA GLU A 17 -46.31 3.45 0.24
C GLU A 17 -46.88 4.64 1.00
N THR A 18 -48.19 4.81 0.88
CA THR A 18 -48.99 5.63 1.79
C THR A 18 -49.02 4.90 3.12
N VAL A 19 -48.30 5.43 4.11
CA VAL A 19 -48.45 5.08 5.53
C VAL A 19 -49.95 5.02 5.84
N GLU A 20 -50.43 3.84 6.24
CA GLU A 20 -51.84 3.59 6.52
C GLU A 20 -52.32 4.57 7.60
N ALA A 21 -53.54 5.09 7.45
CA ALA A 21 -54.10 6.10 8.34
C ALA A 21 -54.10 5.66 9.82
N ASP A 22 -54.12 4.35 10.05
CA ASP A 22 -54.09 3.74 11.38
C ASP A 22 -52.71 3.89 12.06
N GLU A 23 -51.60 3.85 11.31
CA GLU A 23 -50.26 4.12 11.86
C GLU A 23 -50.07 5.60 12.22
N GLN A 24 -50.78 6.51 11.54
CA GLN A 24 -50.74 7.94 11.88
C GLN A 24 -51.48 8.24 13.20
N GLU A 25 -52.59 7.54 13.49
CA GLU A 25 -53.27 7.67 14.77
C GLU A 25 -52.45 7.08 15.94
N GLU A 26 -51.72 5.99 15.70
CA GLU A 26 -50.84 5.38 16.72
C GLU A 26 -49.66 6.32 17.07
N ILE A 27 -49.02 6.92 16.07
CA ILE A 27 -47.92 7.89 16.28
C ILE A 27 -48.43 9.14 17.01
N LEU A 28 -49.62 9.65 16.67
CA LEU A 28 -50.19 10.81 17.36
C LEU A 28 -50.54 10.51 18.82
N ARG A 29 -51.01 9.29 19.10
CA ARG A 29 -51.34 8.85 20.46
C ARG A 29 -50.10 8.68 21.33
N GLU A 30 -49.01 8.15 20.76
CA GLU A 30 -47.73 7.99 21.47
C GLU A 30 -47.07 9.34 21.80
N ILE A 31 -47.22 10.34 20.92
CA ILE A 31 -46.78 11.73 21.18
C ILE A 31 -47.62 12.37 22.29
N GLU A 32 -48.94 12.17 22.31
CA GLU A 32 -49.80 12.76 23.33
C GLU A 32 -49.58 12.11 24.71
N GLU A 33 -49.28 10.81 24.74
CA GLU A 33 -48.90 10.09 25.95
C GLU A 33 -47.57 10.60 26.52
N THR A 34 -46.55 10.80 25.68
CA THR A 34 -45.24 11.34 26.13
C THR A 34 -45.33 12.80 26.59
N VAL A 35 -46.22 13.60 26.03
CA VAL A 35 -46.42 15.00 26.45
C VAL A 35 -47.21 15.11 27.76
N SER A 36 -48.09 14.14 28.07
CA SER A 36 -48.91 14.17 29.29
C SER A 36 -48.13 13.85 30.58
N VAL A 37 -47.04 13.08 30.49
CA VAL A 37 -46.22 12.65 31.65
C VAL A 37 -45.35 13.79 32.21
N GLY A 38 -45.20 14.92 31.49
CA GLY A 38 -44.33 16.03 31.88
C GLY A 38 -44.97 17.17 32.70
N ARG A 39 -46.28 17.16 32.98
CA ARG A 39 -46.95 18.24 33.74
C ARG A 39 -46.96 17.96 35.24
N THR A 40 -45.80 18.07 35.88
CA THR A 40 -45.74 18.30 37.34
C THR A 40 -46.23 19.72 37.62
N ALA A 41 -47.29 19.84 38.44
CA ALA A 41 -47.90 21.09 38.83
C ALA A 41 -46.90 21.96 39.60
N LEU A 42 -46.35 22.98 38.93
CA LEU A 42 -45.63 24.07 39.57
C LEU A 42 -46.64 24.90 40.36
N SER A 43 -46.66 24.70 41.67
CA SER A 43 -47.40 25.54 42.62
C SER A 43 -46.83 26.96 42.54
N VAL A 44 -47.66 27.89 42.08
CA VAL A 44 -47.33 29.32 41.93
C VAL A 44 -47.41 29.97 43.30
N GLU A 45 -46.27 30.10 43.96
CA GLU A 45 -46.08 31.01 45.07
C GLU A 45 -45.95 32.44 44.52
N LYS A 46 -46.78 33.36 45.01
CA LYS A 46 -46.80 34.78 44.60
C LYS A 46 -45.58 35.54 45.16
N PRO A 47 -44.76 36.20 44.33
CA PRO A 47 -44.04 37.38 44.76
C PRO A 47 -44.74 38.64 44.24
N ALA A 48 -44.96 39.57 45.17
CA ALA A 48 -45.40 40.92 44.87
C ALA A 48 -44.31 41.72 44.14
N GLY A 49 -44.72 42.43 43.09
CA GLY A 49 -44.15 43.72 42.70
C GLY A 49 -42.80 43.73 41.98
N SER A 50 -42.82 43.67 40.64
CA SER A 50 -42.24 44.71 39.76
C SER A 50 -42.42 44.37 38.27
N SER A 51 -42.95 45.35 37.53
CA SER A 51 -43.07 45.51 36.06
C SER A 51 -42.81 44.31 35.12
N GLY A 52 -43.89 43.61 34.76
CA GLY A 52 -43.92 42.50 33.79
C GLY A 52 -44.00 42.90 32.31
N ILE A 53 -42.97 43.54 31.76
CA ILE A 53 -42.84 43.77 30.31
C ILE A 53 -41.55 43.15 29.72
N ALA A 54 -40.53 42.87 30.54
CA ALA A 54 -39.23 42.40 30.04
C ALA A 54 -39.22 40.94 29.57
N LEU A 55 -40.02 40.06 30.18
CA LEU A 55 -40.00 38.61 29.90
C LEU A 55 -40.57 38.22 28.53
N PRO A 56 -41.73 38.74 28.08
CA PRO A 56 -42.26 38.43 26.74
C PRO A 56 -41.35 38.95 25.61
N ALA A 57 -40.70 40.10 25.83
CA ALA A 57 -39.78 40.68 24.86
C ALA A 57 -38.51 39.85 24.69
N ALA A 58 -37.95 39.30 25.78
CA ALA A 58 -36.78 38.43 25.73
C ALA A 58 -37.06 37.11 25.00
N VAL A 59 -38.26 36.53 25.18
CA VAL A 59 -38.67 35.30 24.49
C VAL A 59 -38.83 35.55 22.97
N ASN A 60 -39.49 36.65 22.58
CA ASN A 60 -39.64 36.99 21.16
C ASN A 60 -38.30 37.34 20.49
N ALA A 61 -37.38 37.98 21.21
CA ALA A 61 -36.03 38.24 20.71
C ALA A 61 -35.25 36.92 20.51
N GLY A 62 -35.37 35.97 21.43
CA GLY A 62 -34.76 34.64 21.30
C GLY A 62 -35.27 33.85 20.09
N ALA A 63 -36.58 33.90 19.83
CA ALA A 63 -37.17 33.24 18.67
C ALA A 63 -36.69 33.83 17.33
N LEU A 64 -36.55 35.16 17.25
CA LEU A 64 -36.02 35.82 16.05
C LEU A 64 -34.55 35.47 15.78
N VAL A 65 -33.74 35.34 16.84
CA VAL A 65 -32.34 34.90 16.72
C VAL A 65 -32.26 33.46 16.23
N LEU A 66 -33.11 32.56 16.71
CA LEU A 66 -33.15 31.17 16.26
C LEU A 66 -33.59 31.04 14.79
N ILE A 67 -34.59 31.82 14.35
CA ILE A 67 -35.02 31.85 12.95
C ILE A 67 -33.90 32.41 12.05
N ALA A 68 -33.20 33.47 12.48
CA ALA A 68 -32.06 34.01 11.74
C ALA A 68 -30.91 33.00 11.63
N LEU A 69 -30.63 32.24 12.70
CA LEU A 69 -29.67 31.14 12.70
C LEU A 69 -30.10 30.03 11.73
N ALA A 70 -31.37 29.62 11.74
CA ALA A 70 -31.88 28.59 10.83
C ALA A 70 -31.72 29.02 9.36
N ILE A 71 -32.07 30.27 9.01
CA ILE A 71 -31.91 30.80 7.65
C ILE A 71 -30.44 30.83 7.22
N LEU A 72 -29.51 31.09 8.15
CA LEU A 72 -28.07 31.11 7.85
C LEU A 72 -27.48 29.71 7.67
N PHE A 73 -27.98 28.70 8.41
CA PHE A 73 -27.40 27.35 8.42
C PHE A 73 -28.05 26.40 7.40
N VAL A 74 -29.32 26.58 7.03
CA VAL A 74 -30.04 25.70 6.09
C VAL A 74 -29.37 25.62 4.70
N PRO A 75 -28.93 26.73 4.06
CA PRO A 75 -28.27 26.66 2.75
C PRO A 75 -26.97 25.84 2.80
N ARG A 76 -26.27 25.89 3.93
CA ARG A 76 -24.96 25.24 4.11
C ARG A 76 -25.06 23.71 4.16
N PHE A 77 -26.21 23.16 4.55
CA PHE A 77 -26.45 21.71 4.57
C PHE A 77 -27.07 21.19 3.27
N TYR A 78 -27.82 22.02 2.53
CA TYR A 78 -28.50 21.58 1.31
C TYR A 78 -27.61 21.62 0.04
N ASP A 79 -26.59 22.48 -0.03
CA ASP A 79 -25.69 22.54 -1.21
C ASP A 79 -24.74 21.33 -1.34
N VAL A 80 -24.60 20.49 -0.29
CA VAL A 80 -23.69 19.33 -0.29
C VAL A 80 -24.30 18.12 -1.02
N SER A 81 -25.62 18.08 -1.22
CA SER A 81 -26.33 16.87 -1.63
C SER A 81 -26.66 16.80 -3.13
N GLU A 82 -26.67 17.92 -3.86
CA GLU A 82 -27.12 17.94 -5.28
C GLU A 82 -25.99 17.92 -6.32
N ARG A 83 -24.71 18.12 -5.95
CA ARG A 83 -23.59 18.09 -6.92
C ARG A 83 -22.90 16.74 -7.07
N ARG A 84 -23.42 15.65 -6.47
CA ARG A 84 -22.71 14.36 -6.36
C ARG A 84 -23.20 13.24 -7.29
N LEU A 85 -23.86 13.58 -8.40
CA LEU A 85 -24.36 12.63 -9.40
C LEU A 85 -23.75 12.81 -10.81
N VAL A 86 -22.51 13.32 -10.90
CA VAL A 86 -21.73 13.33 -12.14
C VAL A 86 -20.42 12.55 -11.91
N ASP A 87 -20.35 11.39 -12.57
CA ASP A 87 -19.21 10.49 -12.82
C ASP A 87 -18.09 10.33 -11.75
N PRO A 88 -18.02 9.18 -11.05
CA PRO A 88 -17.05 8.96 -9.96
C PRO A 88 -15.65 8.44 -10.39
N SER A 89 -15.26 8.40 -11.66
CA SER A 89 -14.11 7.55 -12.06
C SER A 89 -12.75 8.22 -12.32
N VAL A 90 -12.58 9.56 -12.35
CA VAL A 90 -11.26 10.13 -12.74
C VAL A 90 -10.78 11.38 -11.96
N ALA A 91 -11.52 11.96 -11.01
CA ALA A 91 -11.17 13.27 -10.43
C ALA A 91 -10.73 13.30 -8.94
N SER A 92 -10.50 12.17 -8.26
CA SER A 92 -10.53 12.15 -6.77
C SER A 92 -9.21 12.37 -6.01
N SER A 93 -8.05 12.57 -6.64
CA SER A 93 -6.78 12.75 -5.90
C SER A 93 -6.30 14.21 -5.82
N ALA A 94 -6.65 15.07 -6.78
CA ALA A 94 -6.21 16.48 -6.78
C ALA A 94 -7.00 17.37 -5.81
N ASP A 95 -8.33 17.20 -5.71
CA ASP A 95 -9.20 18.04 -4.86
C ASP A 95 -9.03 17.80 -3.36
N THR A 96 -8.60 16.59 -2.95
CA THR A 96 -8.38 16.28 -1.53
C THR A 96 -7.24 17.10 -0.94
N THR A 97 -6.16 17.34 -1.70
CA THR A 97 -5.04 18.17 -1.25
C THR A 97 -5.44 19.64 -1.03
N GLY A 98 -6.37 20.17 -1.84
CA GLY A 98 -6.94 21.49 -1.66
C GLY A 98 -7.77 21.61 -0.38
N LEU A 99 -8.59 20.59 -0.10
CA LEU A 99 -9.40 20.52 1.12
C LEU A 99 -8.54 20.52 2.39
N PHE A 100 -7.45 19.73 2.43
CA PHE A 100 -6.56 19.70 3.59
C PHE A 100 -5.84 21.04 3.81
N ARG A 101 -5.44 21.71 2.72
CA ARG A 101 -4.82 23.04 2.82
C ARG A 101 -5.81 24.07 3.37
N ALA A 102 -7.05 24.04 2.91
CA ALA A 102 -8.12 24.90 3.41
C ALA A 102 -8.44 24.61 4.88
N LEU A 103 -8.52 23.33 5.27
CA LEU A 103 -8.75 22.94 6.66
C LEU A 103 -7.63 23.42 7.58
N ARG A 104 -6.37 23.25 7.15
CA ARG A 104 -5.21 23.73 7.91
C ARG A 104 -5.20 25.24 8.03
N GLN A 105 -5.45 25.95 6.93
CA GLN A 105 -5.53 27.41 6.94
C GLN A 105 -6.66 27.91 7.86
N GLN A 106 -7.81 27.22 7.86
CA GLN A 106 -8.91 27.54 8.76
C GLN A 106 -8.55 27.27 10.23
N ALA A 107 -7.86 26.17 10.52
CA ALA A 107 -7.36 25.87 11.87
C ALA A 107 -6.34 26.91 12.33
N ASP A 108 -5.40 27.32 11.47
CA ASP A 108 -4.39 28.34 11.78
C ASP A 108 -5.06 29.69 12.10
N VAL A 109 -6.09 30.09 11.35
CA VAL A 109 -6.86 31.31 11.63
C VAL A 109 -7.59 31.21 12.97
N GLN A 110 -8.26 30.08 13.25
CA GLN A 110 -8.94 29.88 14.52
C GLN A 110 -7.97 29.89 15.71
N ILE A 111 -6.80 29.25 15.57
CA ILE A 111 -5.76 29.27 16.60
C ILE A 111 -5.30 30.71 16.83
N GLN A 112 -5.03 31.47 15.77
CA GLN A 112 -4.60 32.86 15.87
C GLN A 112 -5.66 33.74 16.55
N GLU A 113 -6.93 33.61 16.18
CA GLU A 113 -8.03 34.32 16.85
C GLU A 113 -8.06 33.97 18.35
N ARG A 114 -7.99 32.69 18.70
CA ARG A 114 -7.96 32.23 20.10
C ARG A 114 -6.75 32.74 20.87
N GLU A 115 -5.58 32.79 20.25
CA GLU A 115 -4.38 33.36 20.86
C GLU A 115 -4.55 34.84 21.17
N THR A 116 -5.18 35.61 20.27
CA THR A 116 -5.47 37.04 20.54
C THR A 116 -6.45 37.21 21.70
N GLU A 117 -7.47 36.35 21.80
CA GLU A 117 -8.40 36.35 22.93
C GLU A 117 -7.71 36.00 24.25
N ILE A 118 -6.83 35.00 24.25
CA ILE A 118 -6.04 34.63 25.43
C ILE A 118 -5.13 35.78 25.86
N ALA A 119 -4.46 36.45 24.91
CA ALA A 119 -3.61 37.60 25.20
C ALA A 119 -4.42 38.75 25.84
N LEU A 120 -5.63 39.02 25.33
CA LEU A 120 -6.53 40.02 25.91
C LEU A 120 -6.96 39.64 27.35
N LEU A 121 -7.32 38.38 27.59
CA LEU A 121 -7.68 37.90 28.93
C LEU A 121 -6.49 37.96 29.91
N GLN A 122 -5.28 37.62 29.46
CA GLN A 122 -4.06 37.77 30.26
C GLN A 122 -3.80 39.23 30.61
N GLN A 123 -4.00 40.15 29.67
CA GLN A 123 -3.90 41.58 29.92
C GLN A 123 -4.93 42.03 30.97
N GLN A 124 -6.19 41.64 30.83
CA GLN A 124 -7.25 41.96 31.80
C GLN A 124 -6.96 41.40 33.20
N TYR A 125 -6.47 40.17 33.27
CA TYR A 125 -6.04 39.54 34.53
C TYR A 125 -4.89 40.32 35.19
N SER A 126 -3.86 40.70 34.43
CA SER A 126 -2.75 41.51 34.94
C SER A 126 -3.21 42.89 35.41
N LYS A 127 -4.19 43.49 34.72
CA LYS A 127 -4.78 44.77 35.08
C LYS A 127 -5.51 44.69 36.42
N ALA A 128 -6.36 43.68 36.62
CA ALA A 128 -7.08 43.47 37.89
C ALA A 128 -6.10 43.30 39.08
N ARG A 129 -5.01 42.56 38.87
CA ARG A 129 -3.96 42.38 39.87
C ARG A 129 -3.26 43.70 40.22
N ASN A 130 -2.89 44.48 39.21
CA ASN A 130 -2.26 45.79 39.40
C ASN A 130 -3.21 46.78 40.09
N GLU A 131 -4.50 46.77 39.75
CA GLU A 131 -5.53 47.57 40.42
C GLU A 131 -5.65 47.20 41.90
N ARG A 132 -5.55 45.91 42.25
CA ARG A 132 -5.57 45.47 43.65
C ARG A 132 -4.36 45.99 44.44
N GLU A 133 -3.17 45.94 43.85
CA GLU A 133 -1.96 46.49 44.48
C GLU A 133 -2.04 48.03 44.62
N ALA A 134 -2.59 48.72 43.61
CA ALA A 134 -2.79 50.16 43.65
C ALA A 134 -3.81 50.56 44.74
N LEU A 135 -4.91 49.80 44.88
CA LEU A 135 -5.94 50.02 45.89
C LEU A 135 -5.35 49.98 47.32
N ARG A 136 -4.44 49.04 47.59
CA ARG A 136 -3.75 48.93 48.89
C ARG A 136 -2.86 50.14 49.19
N ARG A 137 -2.12 50.62 48.20
CA ARG A 137 -1.28 51.82 48.37
C ARG A 137 -2.11 53.08 48.57
N ASP A 138 -3.24 53.19 47.85
CA ASP A 138 -4.19 54.29 48.01
C ASP A 138 -4.84 54.28 49.40
N PHE A 139 -5.20 53.10 49.92
CA PHE A 139 -5.69 52.93 51.29
C PHE A 139 -4.72 53.52 52.32
N ASP A 140 -3.46 53.08 52.30
CA ASP A 140 -2.43 53.54 53.24
C ASP A 140 -2.20 55.06 53.14
N THR A 141 -2.20 55.57 51.90
CA THR A 141 -2.01 57.00 51.63
C THR A 141 -3.15 57.83 52.17
N ARG A 142 -4.40 57.42 51.95
CA ARG A 142 -5.59 58.12 52.47
C ARG A 142 -5.70 58.06 53.98
N LEU A 143 -5.36 56.91 54.58
CA LEU A 143 -5.38 56.74 56.03
C LEU A 143 -4.34 57.67 56.68
N LYS A 144 -3.12 57.70 56.14
CA LYS A 144 -2.06 58.60 56.60
C LYS A 144 -2.44 60.07 56.42
N GLY A 145 -2.93 60.45 55.25
CA GLY A 145 -3.37 61.82 54.98
C GLY A 145 -4.44 62.28 55.97
N ARG A 146 -5.41 61.42 56.28
CA ARG A 146 -6.44 61.73 57.28
C ARG A 146 -5.88 61.85 58.70
N ALA A 147 -4.94 60.99 59.08
CA ALA A 147 -4.27 61.07 60.39
C ALA A 147 -3.50 62.40 60.54
N ASP A 148 -2.75 62.80 59.50
CA ASP A 148 -2.00 64.05 59.47
C ASP A 148 -2.94 65.28 59.55
N GLU A 149 -4.07 65.27 58.83
CA GLU A 149 -5.11 66.31 58.91
C GLU A 149 -5.68 66.47 60.32
N LEU A 150 -6.04 65.35 60.97
CA LEU A 150 -6.60 65.37 62.33
C LEU A 150 -5.58 65.86 63.35
N GLN A 151 -4.30 65.47 63.19
CA GLN A 151 -3.21 65.93 64.05
C GLN A 151 -2.94 67.43 63.88
N ALA A 152 -2.91 67.95 62.65
CA ALA A 152 -2.76 69.38 62.39
C ALA A 152 -3.94 70.19 62.96
N GLY A 153 -5.17 69.67 62.82
CA GLY A 153 -6.38 70.25 63.41
C GLY A 153 -6.33 70.31 64.94
N LEU A 154 -5.79 69.27 65.59
CA LEU A 154 -5.57 69.24 67.05
C LEU A 154 -4.59 70.36 67.46
N GLN A 155 -3.44 70.47 66.81
CA GLN A 155 -2.44 71.50 67.12
C GLN A 155 -3.02 72.92 67.00
N LEU A 156 -3.74 73.19 65.91
CA LEU A 156 -4.39 74.49 65.70
C LEU A 156 -5.41 74.83 66.79
N SER A 157 -6.19 73.84 67.25
CA SER A 157 -7.18 74.05 68.31
C SER A 157 -6.54 74.33 69.68
N ILE A 158 -5.44 73.64 70.01
CA ILE A 158 -4.67 73.86 71.24
C ILE A 158 -4.04 75.26 71.22
N ASP A 159 -3.43 75.66 70.10
CA ASP A 159 -2.81 76.98 69.98
C ASP A 159 -3.82 78.13 70.01
N ALA A 160 -5.00 77.93 69.43
CA ALA A 160 -6.10 78.89 69.54
C ALA A 160 -6.56 79.06 71.00
N GLU A 161 -6.69 77.95 71.75
CA GLU A 161 -7.08 78.02 73.16
C GLU A 161 -5.99 78.64 74.03
N ARG A 162 -4.72 78.31 73.78
CA ARG A 162 -3.57 78.97 74.43
C ARG A 162 -3.62 80.49 74.25
N LYS A 163 -3.88 80.97 73.03
CA LYS A 163 -4.01 82.41 72.76
C LYS A 163 -5.18 83.05 73.50
N LYS A 164 -6.34 82.37 73.59
CA LYS A 164 -7.50 82.86 74.34
C LYS A 164 -7.23 82.96 75.84
N LEU A 165 -6.59 81.95 76.43
CA LEU A 165 -6.24 81.94 77.85
C LEU A 165 -5.18 83.02 78.19
N ALA A 166 -4.22 83.22 77.28
CA ALA A 166 -3.26 84.32 77.42
C ALA A 166 -3.95 85.70 77.37
N ALA A 167 -4.92 85.89 76.47
CA ALA A 167 -5.68 87.14 76.36
C ALA A 167 -6.60 87.41 77.56
N SER A 168 -7.07 86.38 78.26
CA SER A 168 -7.89 86.53 79.47
C SER A 168 -7.08 86.74 80.76
N GLY A 169 -5.74 86.78 80.67
CA GLY A 169 -4.85 86.97 81.82
C GLY A 169 -4.74 85.76 82.74
N GLN A 170 -5.23 84.59 82.31
CA GLN A 170 -5.12 83.34 83.06
C GLN A 170 -3.84 82.63 82.66
N VAL A 171 -2.73 82.93 83.34
CA VAL A 171 -1.40 82.34 83.06
C VAL A 171 -0.99 81.29 84.12
N ASP A 172 -1.87 81.02 85.07
CA ASP A 172 -1.57 80.15 86.22
C ASP A 172 -1.85 78.67 85.95
N ALA A 173 -1.53 77.81 86.93
CA ALA A 173 -1.77 76.36 86.91
C ALA A 173 -3.20 75.95 86.47
N ALA A 174 -4.20 76.80 86.69
CA ALA A 174 -5.58 76.55 86.22
C ALA A 174 -5.70 76.54 84.68
N ALA A 175 -4.92 77.36 83.96
CA ALA A 175 -4.91 77.39 82.50
C ALA A 175 -4.27 76.12 81.92
N GLU A 176 -3.19 75.63 82.53
CA GLU A 176 -2.56 74.36 82.13
C GLU A 176 -3.51 73.17 82.32
N THR A 177 -4.23 73.10 83.45
CA THR A 177 -5.21 72.04 83.69
C THR A 177 -6.29 72.04 82.61
N ARG A 178 -6.84 73.20 82.26
CA ARG A 178 -7.84 73.33 81.18
C ARG A 178 -7.28 72.93 79.82
N LEU A 179 -6.05 73.29 79.51
CA LEU A 179 -5.40 72.88 78.26
C LEU A 179 -5.21 71.36 78.19
N ARG A 180 -4.79 70.71 79.29
CA ARG A 180 -4.64 69.25 79.36
C ARG A 180 -5.99 68.53 79.26
N GLU A 181 -7.02 69.03 79.92
CA GLU A 181 -8.38 68.48 79.80
C GLU A 181 -8.91 68.61 78.37
N LEU A 182 -8.72 69.78 77.74
CA LEU A 182 -9.12 70.01 76.36
C LEU A 182 -8.33 69.11 75.40
N GLU A 183 -7.01 69.01 75.57
CA GLU A 183 -6.14 68.15 74.78
C GLU A 183 -6.58 66.69 74.88
N THR A 184 -6.81 66.18 76.10
CA THR A 184 -7.25 64.80 76.33
C THR A 184 -8.60 64.54 75.66
N ARG A 185 -9.55 65.48 75.82
CA ARG A 185 -10.88 65.37 75.20
C ARG A 185 -10.77 65.36 73.67
N LEU A 186 -10.08 66.32 73.08
CA LEU A 186 -9.92 66.41 71.62
C LEU A 186 -9.15 65.22 71.06
N GLN A 187 -8.11 64.75 71.74
CA GLN A 187 -7.40 63.52 71.37
C GLN A 187 -8.34 62.32 71.36
N SER A 188 -9.22 62.17 72.35
CA SER A 188 -10.20 61.07 72.38
C SER A 188 -11.24 61.17 71.25
N GLU A 189 -11.75 62.38 70.97
CA GLU A 189 -12.69 62.63 69.88
C GLU A 189 -12.05 62.33 68.52
N ARG A 190 -10.82 62.81 68.27
CA ARG A 190 -10.08 62.56 67.01
C ARG A 190 -9.67 61.10 66.85
N ALA A 191 -9.30 60.42 67.92
CA ALA A 191 -9.01 58.99 67.88
C ALA A 191 -10.25 58.19 67.47
N ALA A 192 -11.43 58.53 68.02
CA ALA A 192 -12.70 57.92 67.62
C ALA A 192 -13.05 58.24 66.16
N GLU A 193 -12.83 59.48 65.69
CA GLU A 193 -13.02 59.85 64.28
C GLU A 193 -12.10 59.07 63.33
N LEU A 194 -10.82 58.90 63.69
CA LEU A 194 -9.85 58.16 62.89
C LEU A 194 -10.23 56.67 62.82
N GLN A 195 -10.62 56.07 63.95
CA GLN A 195 -11.08 54.67 63.99
C GLN A 195 -12.35 54.47 63.16
N ALA A 196 -13.31 55.40 63.23
CA ALA A 196 -14.51 55.36 62.41
C ALA A 196 -14.18 55.50 60.91
N TYR A 197 -13.23 56.36 60.55
CA TYR A 197 -12.76 56.49 59.16
C TYR A 197 -12.05 55.23 58.67
N GLU A 198 -11.15 54.67 59.48
CA GLU A 198 -10.43 53.44 59.18
C GLU A 198 -11.40 52.29 58.92
N SER A 199 -12.39 52.07 59.80
CA SER A 199 -13.39 51.00 59.62
C SER A 199 -14.22 51.16 58.34
N ARG A 200 -14.61 52.38 57.97
CA ARG A 200 -15.33 52.67 56.71
C ARG A 200 -14.45 52.39 55.50
N LEU A 201 -13.20 52.84 55.53
CA LEU A 201 -12.26 52.66 54.44
C LEU A 201 -11.87 51.19 54.28
N GLN A 202 -11.72 50.45 55.39
CA GLN A 202 -11.52 48.99 55.39
C GLN A 202 -12.73 48.26 54.79
N ALA A 203 -13.95 48.65 55.11
CA ALA A 203 -15.14 48.06 54.52
C ALA A 203 -15.24 48.31 53.00
N GLU A 204 -14.95 49.54 52.55
CA GLU A 204 -14.93 49.89 51.12
C GLU A 204 -13.85 49.11 50.36
N THR A 205 -12.63 49.07 50.90
CA THR A 205 -11.52 48.35 50.29
C THR A 205 -11.73 46.85 50.28
N ALA A 206 -12.28 46.27 51.35
CA ALA A 206 -12.66 44.85 51.38
C ALA A 206 -13.73 44.52 50.33
N GLY A 207 -14.69 45.44 50.08
CA GLY A 207 -15.67 45.30 49.00
C GLY A 207 -15.00 45.27 47.62
N ARG A 208 -14.17 46.27 47.33
CA ARG A 208 -13.40 46.37 46.07
C ARG A 208 -12.44 45.20 45.87
N GLU A 209 -11.74 44.77 46.91
CA GLU A 209 -10.83 43.62 46.85
C GLU A 209 -11.58 42.32 46.51
N ARG A 210 -12.79 42.11 47.04
CA ARG A 210 -13.63 40.96 46.67
C ARG A 210 -14.05 41.03 45.20
N GLU A 211 -14.50 42.19 44.72
CA GLU A 211 -14.86 42.38 43.32
C GLU A 211 -13.68 42.08 42.37
N LEU A 212 -12.48 42.56 42.72
CA LEU A 212 -11.26 42.29 41.95
C LEU A 212 -10.85 40.81 42.03
N ALA A 213 -10.95 40.18 43.19
CA ALA A 213 -10.67 38.76 43.37
C ALA A 213 -11.65 37.87 42.56
N ASP A 214 -12.94 38.22 42.55
CA ASP A 214 -13.95 37.55 41.74
C ASP A 214 -13.67 37.71 40.25
N ALA A 215 -13.25 38.91 39.81
CA ALA A 215 -12.82 39.14 38.44
C ALA A 215 -11.60 38.30 38.06
N GLU A 216 -10.55 38.27 38.91
CA GLU A 216 -9.37 37.42 38.74
C GLU A 216 -9.75 35.94 38.61
N ALA A 217 -10.66 35.45 39.46
CA ALA A 217 -11.13 34.07 39.42
C ALA A 217 -11.91 33.75 38.14
N ARG A 218 -12.78 34.67 37.68
CA ARG A 218 -13.52 34.52 36.42
C ARG A 218 -12.59 34.49 35.22
N PHE A 219 -11.66 35.44 35.10
CA PHE A 219 -10.68 35.46 34.01
C PHE A 219 -9.76 34.25 34.05
N GLY A 220 -9.32 33.82 35.23
CA GLY A 220 -8.52 32.61 35.38
C GLY A 220 -9.27 31.34 34.95
N LYS A 221 -10.55 31.23 35.26
CA LYS A 221 -11.40 30.12 34.80
C LYS A 221 -11.60 30.16 33.28
N GLU A 222 -11.89 31.34 32.72
CA GLU A 222 -12.08 31.51 31.27
C GLU A 222 -10.80 31.22 30.49
N LEU A 223 -9.64 31.65 31.01
CA LEU A 223 -8.33 31.32 30.45
C LEU A 223 -8.11 29.81 30.38
N ARG A 224 -8.39 29.07 31.47
CA ARG A 224 -8.27 27.60 31.46
C ARG A 224 -9.24 26.97 30.46
N GLN A 225 -10.51 27.39 30.48
CA GLN A 225 -11.53 26.88 29.56
C GLN A 225 -11.18 27.10 28.09
N ARG A 226 -10.48 28.18 27.74
CA ARG A 226 -10.03 28.43 26.36
C ARG A 226 -8.70 27.76 26.03
N THR A 227 -7.79 27.62 27.00
CA THR A 227 -6.44 27.07 26.76
C THR A 227 -6.44 25.54 26.71
N ASP A 228 -7.20 24.87 27.58
CA ASP A 228 -7.26 23.41 27.67
C ASP A 228 -7.70 22.74 26.34
N PRO A 229 -8.78 23.17 25.66
CA PRO A 229 -9.18 22.56 24.39
C PRO A 229 -8.16 22.81 23.27
N LEU A 230 -7.51 23.99 23.25
CA LEU A 230 -6.45 24.27 22.27
C LEU A 230 -5.26 23.33 22.45
N ALA A 231 -4.85 23.07 23.69
CA ALA A 231 -3.78 22.12 23.96
C ALA A 231 -4.13 20.72 23.44
N SER A 232 -5.35 20.25 23.69
CA SER A 232 -5.81 18.94 23.19
C SER A 232 -5.92 18.88 21.67
N GLU A 233 -6.35 19.96 21.02
CA GLU A 233 -6.46 20.02 19.56
C GLU A 233 -5.07 20.07 18.90
N ILE A 234 -4.14 20.83 19.46
CA ILE A 234 -2.73 20.85 19.01
C ILE A 234 -2.11 19.46 19.11
N GLU A 235 -2.34 18.75 20.22
CA GLU A 235 -1.87 17.38 20.41
C GLU A 235 -2.47 16.45 19.34
N ARG A 236 -3.79 16.50 19.14
CA ARG A 236 -4.50 15.73 18.10
C ARG A 236 -3.98 16.00 16.69
N LEU A 237 -3.79 17.27 16.32
CA LEU A 237 -3.25 17.65 15.01
C LEU A 237 -1.80 17.17 14.84
N THR A 238 -1.02 17.17 15.92
CA THR A 238 0.36 16.69 15.91
C THR A 238 0.41 15.17 15.71
N GLU A 239 -0.47 14.41 16.37
CA GLU A 239 -0.62 12.97 16.14
C GLU A 239 -1.07 12.65 14.71
N GLN A 240 -2.07 13.37 14.21
CA GLN A 240 -2.53 13.22 12.83
C GLN A 240 -1.42 13.52 11.81
N GLY A 241 -0.61 14.54 12.06
CA GLY A 241 0.57 14.86 11.24
C GLY A 241 1.60 13.73 11.23
N LYS A 242 1.85 13.08 12.38
CA LYS A 242 2.75 11.91 12.46
C LYS A 242 2.21 10.71 11.66
N ILE A 243 0.91 10.42 11.78
CA ILE A 243 0.25 9.34 11.02
C ILE A 243 0.35 9.60 9.51
N GLN A 244 0.16 10.84 9.07
CA GLN A 244 0.32 11.18 7.65
C GLN A 244 1.77 11.02 7.19
N GLN A 245 2.74 11.43 8.01
CA GLN A 245 4.14 11.28 7.68
C GLN A 245 4.54 9.81 7.56
N THR A 246 4.04 8.93 8.44
CA THR A 246 4.29 7.49 8.33
C THR A 246 3.59 6.89 7.12
N ALA A 247 2.36 7.30 6.81
CA ALA A 247 1.65 6.89 5.60
C ALA A 247 2.41 7.29 4.32
N GLN A 248 2.93 8.52 4.24
CA GLN A 248 3.76 8.96 3.11
C GLN A 248 5.05 8.14 2.98
N LYS A 249 5.74 7.84 4.10
CA LYS A 249 6.92 6.97 4.09
C LYS A 249 6.59 5.57 3.59
N ASN A 250 5.49 4.98 4.06
CA ASN A 250 5.06 3.66 3.62
C ASN A 250 4.70 3.64 2.13
N LEU A 251 4.02 4.68 1.64
CA LEU A 251 3.70 4.83 0.22
C LEU A 251 4.97 4.96 -0.63
N SER A 252 5.95 5.76 -0.20
CA SER A 252 7.23 5.88 -0.90
C SER A 252 7.99 4.55 -0.99
N ARG A 253 8.01 3.78 0.11
CA ARG A 253 8.60 2.43 0.12
C ARG A 253 7.89 1.49 -0.85
N SER A 254 6.56 1.51 -0.86
CA SER A 254 5.77 0.70 -1.79
C SER A 254 6.05 1.06 -3.26
N TYR A 255 6.25 2.34 -3.58
CA TYR A 255 6.67 2.76 -4.92
C TYR A 255 8.07 2.26 -5.27
N ASP A 256 9.03 2.35 -4.34
CA ASP A 256 10.40 1.85 -4.55
C ASP A 256 10.42 0.33 -4.79
N GLU A 257 9.63 -0.42 -4.01
CA GLU A 257 9.45 -1.87 -4.17
C GLU A 257 8.82 -2.21 -5.52
N ALA A 258 7.75 -1.51 -5.91
CA ALA A 258 7.11 -1.72 -7.21
C ALA A 258 8.06 -1.41 -8.38
N GLN A 259 8.88 -0.35 -8.29
CA GLN A 259 9.88 -0.04 -9.30
C GLN A 259 10.99 -1.11 -9.37
N ALA A 260 11.41 -1.66 -8.23
CA ALA A 260 12.37 -2.75 -8.20
C ALA A 260 11.80 -4.01 -8.88
N GLU A 261 10.53 -4.31 -8.67
CA GLU A 261 9.85 -5.44 -9.30
C GLU A 261 9.69 -5.26 -10.81
N ILE A 262 9.32 -4.07 -11.27
CA ILE A 262 9.27 -3.75 -12.70
C ILE A 262 10.64 -4.00 -13.36
N LYS A 263 11.73 -3.53 -12.73
CA LYS A 263 13.09 -3.77 -13.25
C LYS A 263 13.44 -5.26 -13.30
N ARG A 264 13.03 -6.06 -12.31
CA ARG A 264 13.23 -7.51 -12.32
C ARG A 264 12.49 -8.16 -13.49
N LEU A 265 11.21 -7.84 -13.66
CA LEU A 265 10.40 -8.35 -14.77
C LEU A 265 10.97 -7.93 -16.13
N GLU A 266 11.47 -6.70 -16.27
CA GLU A 266 12.17 -6.28 -17.49
C GLU A 266 13.42 -7.11 -17.76
N THR A 267 14.22 -7.42 -16.74
CA THR A 267 15.40 -8.28 -16.90
C THR A 267 15.03 -9.71 -17.27
N GLU A 268 13.95 -10.24 -16.70
CA GLU A 268 13.43 -11.57 -17.00
C GLU A 268 12.88 -11.65 -18.43
N LEU A 269 12.11 -10.66 -18.86
CA LEU A 269 11.64 -10.54 -20.24
C LEU A 269 12.79 -10.46 -21.24
N ARG A 270 13.86 -9.72 -20.92
CA ARG A 270 15.08 -9.69 -21.76
C ARG A 270 15.75 -11.06 -21.82
N ARG A 271 15.82 -11.78 -20.70
CA ARG A 271 16.40 -13.12 -20.65
C ARG A 271 15.60 -14.12 -21.50
N LEU A 272 14.27 -14.11 -21.36
CA LEU A 272 13.37 -14.94 -22.17
C LEU A 272 13.46 -14.60 -23.66
N ALA A 273 13.61 -13.33 -24.01
CA ALA A 273 13.83 -12.91 -25.39
C ALA A 273 15.14 -13.49 -25.95
N THR A 274 16.24 -13.43 -25.18
CA THR A 274 17.52 -14.04 -25.60
C THR A 274 17.44 -15.56 -25.71
N GLU A 275 16.77 -16.24 -24.79
CA GLU A 275 16.53 -17.70 -24.85
C GLU A 275 15.71 -18.07 -26.11
N GLY A 276 14.69 -17.26 -26.43
CA GLY A 276 13.89 -17.41 -27.66
C GLY A 276 14.71 -17.23 -28.94
N ASP A 277 15.60 -16.24 -28.99
CA ASP A 277 16.50 -16.00 -30.13
C ASP A 277 17.50 -17.14 -30.33
N GLU A 278 18.05 -17.68 -29.23
CA GLU A 278 18.94 -18.84 -29.24
C GLU A 278 18.23 -20.10 -29.73
N ALA A 279 17.00 -20.36 -29.25
CA ALA A 279 16.18 -21.48 -29.72
C ALA A 279 15.81 -21.33 -31.20
N ALA A 280 15.51 -20.12 -31.67
CA ALA A 280 15.27 -19.86 -33.08
C ALA A 280 16.55 -20.05 -33.93
N ALA A 281 17.73 -19.77 -33.37
CA ALA A 281 19.01 -20.01 -34.03
C ALA A 281 19.34 -21.51 -34.11
N SER A 282 19.12 -22.29 -33.06
CA SER A 282 19.33 -23.75 -33.08
C SER A 282 18.42 -24.44 -34.08
N PHE A 283 17.13 -24.10 -34.08
CA PHE A 283 16.17 -24.65 -35.05
C PHE A 283 16.54 -24.34 -36.51
N ARG A 284 17.06 -23.14 -36.77
CA ARG A 284 17.58 -22.78 -38.11
C ARG A 284 18.79 -23.62 -38.52
N ARG A 285 19.69 -23.96 -37.59
CA ARG A 285 20.84 -24.85 -37.86
C ARG A 285 20.37 -26.26 -38.17
N GLU A 286 19.47 -26.82 -37.35
CA GLU A 286 18.88 -28.15 -37.60
C GLU A 286 18.20 -28.24 -38.96
N LEU A 287 17.46 -27.19 -39.37
CA LEU A 287 16.87 -27.10 -40.70
C LEU A 287 17.92 -27.07 -41.82
N GLN A 288 19.05 -26.39 -41.60
CA GLN A 288 20.15 -26.38 -42.57
C GLN A 288 20.84 -27.74 -42.66
N ASP A 289 21.08 -28.40 -41.53
CA ASP A 289 21.69 -29.73 -41.46
C ASP A 289 20.79 -30.78 -42.11
N SER A 290 19.48 -30.75 -41.85
CA SER A 290 18.49 -31.59 -42.53
C SER A 290 18.47 -31.36 -44.05
N LYS A 291 18.56 -30.09 -44.49
CA LYS A 291 18.71 -29.75 -45.91
C LYS A 291 20.05 -30.25 -46.51
N ALA A 292 21.13 -30.26 -45.74
CA ALA A 292 22.41 -30.80 -46.19
C ALA A 292 22.36 -32.31 -46.34
N ILE A 293 21.76 -33.03 -45.38
CA ILE A 293 21.57 -34.49 -45.41
C ILE A 293 20.71 -34.89 -46.62
N THR A 294 19.59 -34.21 -46.84
CA THR A 294 18.73 -34.48 -48.00
C THR A 294 19.45 -34.29 -49.33
N ARG A 295 20.29 -33.25 -49.46
CA ARG A 295 21.16 -33.09 -50.65
C ARG A 295 22.18 -34.21 -50.78
N GLN A 296 22.83 -34.62 -49.70
CA GLN A 296 23.78 -35.74 -49.71
C GLN A 296 23.09 -37.03 -50.17
N LEU A 297 21.91 -37.35 -49.64
CA LEU A 297 21.10 -38.49 -50.06
C LEU A 297 20.77 -38.42 -51.54
N GLN A 298 20.31 -37.27 -52.04
CA GLN A 298 20.05 -37.08 -53.47
C GLN A 298 21.31 -37.29 -54.34
N THR A 299 22.48 -36.80 -53.91
CA THR A 299 23.73 -37.03 -54.64
C THR A 299 24.16 -38.50 -54.60
N ALA A 300 23.97 -39.18 -53.48
CA ALA A 300 24.25 -40.61 -53.33
C ALA A 300 23.32 -41.45 -54.21
N GLU A 301 22.03 -41.13 -54.25
CA GLU A 301 21.06 -41.77 -55.14
C GLU A 301 21.41 -41.53 -56.61
N ALA A 302 21.74 -40.31 -57.01
CA ALA A 302 22.20 -40.00 -58.36
C ALA A 302 23.46 -40.80 -58.74
N SER A 303 24.42 -40.94 -57.81
CA SER A 303 25.62 -41.74 -58.03
C SER A 303 25.31 -43.24 -58.18
N ARG A 304 24.34 -43.77 -57.40
CA ARG A 304 23.88 -45.15 -57.51
C ARG A 304 23.21 -45.41 -58.86
N ILE A 305 22.37 -44.49 -59.32
CA ILE A 305 21.74 -44.56 -60.64
C ILE A 305 22.82 -44.57 -61.74
N ALA A 306 23.78 -43.64 -61.68
CA ALA A 306 24.87 -43.58 -62.66
C ALA A 306 25.76 -44.86 -62.68
N LEU A 307 26.04 -45.45 -61.51
CA LEU A 307 26.76 -46.72 -61.42
C LEU A 307 25.96 -47.87 -62.02
N ARG A 308 24.65 -47.91 -61.77
CA ARG A 308 23.74 -48.90 -62.36
C ARG A 308 23.74 -48.79 -63.88
N ASP A 309 23.59 -47.59 -64.42
CA ASP A 309 23.62 -47.33 -65.87
C ASP A 309 24.97 -47.73 -66.49
N ARG A 310 26.08 -47.47 -65.79
CA ARG A 310 27.42 -47.87 -66.24
C ARG A 310 27.57 -49.39 -66.27
N LEU A 311 27.13 -50.09 -65.22
CA LEU A 311 27.13 -51.55 -65.18
C LEU A 311 26.27 -52.13 -66.30
N GLU A 312 25.08 -51.58 -66.52
CA GLU A 312 24.21 -52.00 -67.62
C GLU A 312 24.89 -51.80 -68.98
N SER A 313 25.61 -50.67 -69.18
CA SER A 313 26.38 -50.43 -70.40
C SER A 313 27.53 -51.42 -70.61
N ILE A 314 28.19 -51.86 -69.53
CA ILE A 314 29.27 -52.87 -69.57
C ILE A 314 28.67 -54.24 -69.89
N LEU A 315 27.56 -54.61 -69.25
CA LEU A 315 26.84 -55.85 -69.52
C LEU A 315 26.36 -55.92 -70.97
N ARG A 316 25.80 -54.83 -71.51
CA ARG A 316 25.43 -54.73 -72.94
C ARG A 316 26.64 -54.86 -73.86
N ARG A 317 27.78 -54.23 -73.53
CA ARG A 317 29.02 -54.36 -74.30
C ARG A 317 29.58 -55.78 -74.29
N TYR A 318 29.62 -56.43 -73.12
CA TYR A 318 30.05 -57.83 -72.98
C TYR A 318 29.15 -58.79 -73.75
N ALA A 319 27.83 -58.57 -73.73
CA ALA A 319 26.88 -59.31 -74.56
C ALA A 319 27.13 -59.14 -76.06
N ALA A 320 27.73 -58.03 -76.50
CA ALA A 320 28.02 -57.74 -77.91
C ALA A 320 29.41 -58.20 -78.41
N THR A 321 30.39 -58.44 -77.52
CA THR A 321 31.80 -58.73 -77.91
C THR A 321 32.31 -60.14 -77.61
N SER A 322 31.55 -60.97 -76.88
CA SER A 322 31.88 -62.38 -76.71
C SER A 322 30.86 -63.27 -77.43
N PRO A 323 31.25 -64.13 -78.38
CA PRO A 323 30.44 -65.31 -78.66
C PRO A 323 30.35 -66.12 -77.35
N PRO A 324 29.17 -66.65 -76.98
CA PRO A 324 29.04 -67.37 -75.73
C PRO A 324 30.04 -68.53 -75.75
N PRO A 325 31.00 -68.61 -74.79
CA PRO A 325 31.53 -69.93 -74.50
C PRO A 325 30.31 -70.77 -74.12
N ARG A 326 30.21 -71.98 -74.68
CA ARG A 326 29.30 -73.01 -74.19
C ARG A 326 29.77 -73.44 -72.78
N GLU A 327 29.71 -72.50 -71.83
CA GLU A 327 29.72 -72.79 -70.40
C GLU A 327 28.30 -73.26 -70.08
N ASP A 328 28.25 -74.48 -69.56
CA ASP A 328 27.05 -75.17 -69.11
C ASP A 328 26.22 -74.24 -68.19
N LEU A 329 24.93 -74.05 -68.48
CA LEU A 329 24.06 -73.11 -67.74
C LEU A 329 24.07 -73.39 -66.23
N ALA A 330 24.26 -74.66 -65.84
CA ALA A 330 24.42 -75.09 -64.45
C ALA A 330 25.70 -74.55 -63.78
N SER A 331 26.80 -74.41 -64.53
CA SER A 331 28.05 -73.85 -64.00
C SER A 331 27.95 -72.33 -63.82
N ARG A 332 27.17 -71.66 -64.67
CA ARG A 332 26.95 -70.21 -64.58
C ARG A 332 25.97 -69.84 -63.47
N SER A 333 24.90 -70.60 -63.28
CA SER A 333 23.98 -70.41 -62.14
C SER A 333 24.70 -70.64 -60.81
N ALA A 334 25.49 -71.72 -60.69
CA ALA A 334 26.27 -71.99 -59.48
C ALA A 334 27.28 -70.88 -59.16
N ARG A 335 27.94 -70.29 -60.18
CA ARG A 335 28.86 -69.17 -59.97
C ARG A 335 28.12 -67.89 -59.55
N LEU A 336 26.91 -67.66 -60.06
CA LEU A 336 26.08 -66.51 -59.67
C LEU A 336 25.53 -66.67 -58.24
N GLU A 337 25.03 -67.85 -57.87
CA GLU A 337 24.62 -68.17 -56.50
C GLU A 337 25.78 -67.99 -55.51
N LEU A 338 26.99 -68.41 -55.90
CA LEU A 338 28.17 -68.29 -55.05
C LEU A 338 28.62 -66.82 -54.87
N LEU A 339 28.55 -66.02 -55.93
CA LEU A 339 28.79 -64.58 -55.82
C LEU A 339 27.72 -63.89 -54.98
N GLN A 340 26.46 -64.31 -55.12
CA GLN A 340 25.36 -63.78 -54.31
C GLN A 340 25.53 -64.13 -52.83
N ALA A 341 25.85 -65.39 -52.51
CA ALA A 341 26.13 -65.83 -51.13
C ALA A 341 27.31 -65.06 -50.52
N LYS A 342 28.36 -64.77 -51.30
CA LYS A 342 29.51 -63.95 -50.85
C LYS A 342 29.10 -62.49 -50.55
N VAL A 343 28.21 -61.91 -51.36
CA VAL A 343 27.70 -60.55 -51.13
C VAL A 343 26.79 -60.51 -49.90
N GLU A 344 25.90 -61.50 -49.73
CA GLU A 344 24.99 -61.59 -48.60
C GLU A 344 25.74 -61.81 -47.28
N THR A 345 26.74 -62.68 -47.25
CA THR A 345 27.60 -62.86 -46.06
C THR A 345 28.36 -61.57 -45.72
N ARG A 346 28.89 -60.84 -46.69
CA ARG A 346 29.49 -59.52 -46.43
C ARG A 346 28.48 -58.50 -45.89
N ALA A 347 27.25 -58.49 -46.41
CA ALA A 347 26.21 -57.59 -45.92
C ALA A 347 25.83 -57.90 -44.47
N ILE A 348 25.72 -59.17 -44.09
CA ILE A 348 25.44 -59.59 -42.71
C ILE A 348 26.60 -59.21 -41.78
N LEU A 349 27.84 -59.47 -42.19
CA LEU A 349 29.04 -59.20 -41.37
C LEU A 349 29.33 -57.71 -41.19
N THR A 350 28.78 -56.84 -42.04
CA THR A 350 28.94 -55.38 -41.93
C THR A 350 27.84 -54.71 -41.11
N GLN A 351 26.78 -55.44 -40.72
CA GLN A 351 25.76 -54.93 -39.80
C GLN A 351 26.33 -54.73 -38.39
N GLU A 352 25.86 -53.68 -37.72
CA GLU A 352 26.41 -53.14 -36.47
C GLU A 352 26.44 -54.08 -35.23
N PRO A 353 25.58 -55.12 -35.08
CA PRO A 353 25.75 -56.07 -33.97
C PRO A 353 26.90 -57.07 -34.21
N VAL A 354 27.16 -57.47 -35.45
CA VAL A 354 28.17 -58.51 -35.76
C VAL A 354 29.58 -57.90 -35.81
N ARG A 355 29.69 -56.70 -36.38
CA ARG A 355 30.96 -55.99 -36.49
C ARG A 355 31.54 -55.58 -35.14
N SER A 356 30.68 -55.18 -34.20
CA SER A 356 31.09 -54.80 -32.84
C SER A 356 31.47 -56.01 -31.98
N ALA A 357 30.77 -57.14 -32.14
CA ALA A 357 31.07 -58.38 -31.40
C ALA A 357 32.37 -59.07 -31.85
N HIS A 358 32.73 -58.99 -33.14
CA HIS A 358 33.90 -59.68 -33.68
C HIS A 358 34.75 -58.80 -34.61
N PRO A 359 35.52 -57.84 -34.05
CA PRO A 359 36.45 -57.04 -34.84
C PRO A 359 37.45 -57.93 -35.59
N GLY A 360 37.62 -57.68 -36.88
CA GLY A 360 38.53 -58.42 -37.76
C GLY A 360 38.06 -59.80 -38.23
N LEU A 361 36.80 -60.21 -37.96
CA LEU A 361 36.25 -61.45 -38.54
C LEU A 361 36.08 -61.33 -40.06
N ALA A 362 35.61 -60.18 -40.54
CA ALA A 362 35.48 -59.92 -41.98
C ALA A 362 36.82 -60.05 -42.71
N ASP A 363 37.89 -59.47 -42.15
CA ASP A 363 39.24 -59.54 -42.75
C ASP A 363 39.81 -60.96 -42.74
N ARG A 364 39.51 -61.76 -41.70
CA ARG A 364 39.92 -63.17 -41.61
C ARG A 364 39.19 -64.04 -42.62
N LEU A 365 37.90 -63.83 -42.82
CA LEU A 365 37.13 -64.53 -43.85
C LEU A 365 37.59 -64.14 -45.26
N ASP A 366 37.92 -62.87 -45.50
CA ASP A 366 38.48 -62.44 -46.78
C ASP A 366 39.84 -63.11 -47.06
N ARG A 367 40.72 -63.23 -46.05
CA ARG A 367 41.96 -64.02 -46.19
C ARG A 367 41.69 -65.49 -46.45
N PHE A 368 40.76 -66.09 -45.72
CA PHE A 368 40.38 -67.48 -45.94
C PHE A 368 39.88 -67.70 -47.37
N PHE A 369 39.04 -66.81 -47.92
CA PHE A 369 38.60 -66.91 -49.31
C PHE A 369 39.73 -66.74 -50.33
N LEU A 370 40.72 -65.90 -50.03
CA LEU A 370 41.89 -65.72 -50.89
C LEU A 370 42.83 -66.94 -50.85
N ASP A 371 43.07 -67.49 -49.66
CA ASP A 371 43.94 -68.66 -49.46
C ASP A 371 43.29 -69.94 -50.01
N SER A 372 41.97 -70.08 -49.85
CA SER A 372 41.19 -71.17 -50.44
C SER A 372 41.10 -71.06 -51.96
N GLU A 373 40.96 -69.87 -52.55
CA GLU A 373 41.04 -69.71 -54.02
C GLU A 373 42.40 -70.17 -54.58
N ALA A 374 43.48 -70.04 -53.81
CA ALA A 374 44.81 -70.50 -54.19
C ALA A 374 44.96 -72.02 -54.05
N GLN A 375 44.53 -72.61 -52.93
CA GLN A 375 44.58 -74.07 -52.71
C GLN A 375 43.62 -74.86 -53.61
N TYR A 376 42.43 -74.34 -53.92
CA TYR A 376 41.42 -75.03 -54.75
C TYR A 376 41.59 -74.82 -56.27
N ARG A 377 42.63 -74.09 -56.70
CA ARG A 377 43.09 -74.11 -58.09
C ARG A 377 43.86 -75.40 -58.43
N ASP A 378 44.47 -76.04 -57.43
CA ASP A 378 45.30 -77.23 -57.62
C ASP A 378 44.55 -78.55 -57.35
N GLU A 379 43.54 -78.55 -56.47
CA GLU A 379 42.69 -79.73 -56.21
C GLU A 379 41.22 -79.45 -56.61
N GLY A 380 40.81 -79.99 -57.76
CA GLY A 380 39.41 -80.25 -58.12
C GLY A 380 38.35 -79.19 -57.75
N ARG A 381 38.23 -78.15 -58.60
CA ARG A 381 37.32 -76.98 -58.54
C ARG A 381 35.80 -77.19 -58.25
N ARG A 382 35.33 -78.40 -57.96
CA ARG A 382 33.91 -78.69 -57.68
C ARG A 382 33.64 -79.15 -56.24
N ALA A 383 34.63 -79.72 -55.55
CA ALA A 383 34.43 -80.25 -54.19
C ALA A 383 34.38 -79.14 -53.13
N GLY A 384 35.39 -78.26 -53.09
CA GLY A 384 35.48 -77.21 -52.06
C GLY A 384 34.37 -76.16 -52.10
N LEU A 385 33.79 -75.90 -53.28
CA LEU A 385 32.70 -74.92 -53.42
C LEU A 385 31.32 -75.49 -53.05
N ALA A 386 31.11 -76.80 -53.27
CA ALA A 386 29.92 -77.48 -52.77
C ALA A 386 29.93 -77.55 -51.24
N GLU A 387 31.11 -77.76 -50.63
CA GLU A 387 31.29 -77.76 -49.18
C GLU A 387 31.06 -76.37 -48.56
N ALA A 388 31.54 -75.29 -49.20
CA ALA A 388 31.29 -73.92 -48.74
C ALA A 388 29.81 -73.53 -48.84
N ALA A 389 29.12 -73.96 -49.90
CA ALA A 389 27.68 -73.74 -50.05
C ALA A 389 26.88 -74.54 -49.00
N GLU A 390 27.23 -75.81 -48.74
CA GLU A 390 26.59 -76.62 -47.70
C GLU A 390 26.82 -76.04 -46.30
N LEU A 391 27.99 -75.44 -46.04
CA LEU A 391 28.29 -74.75 -44.79
C LEU A 391 27.40 -73.51 -44.59
N VAL A 392 27.21 -72.69 -45.63
CA VAL A 392 26.32 -71.52 -45.58
C VAL A 392 24.86 -71.96 -45.38
N ASP A 393 24.41 -73.00 -46.09
CA ASP A 393 23.06 -73.56 -45.94
C ASP A 393 22.84 -74.15 -44.54
N SER A 394 23.84 -74.84 -43.98
CA SER A 394 23.75 -75.40 -42.62
C SER A 394 23.68 -74.32 -41.54
N LEU A 395 24.37 -73.19 -41.73
CA LEU A 395 24.32 -72.02 -40.84
C LEU A 395 22.98 -71.29 -40.95
N ALA A 396 22.45 -71.13 -42.16
CA ALA A 396 21.14 -70.53 -42.40
C ALA A 396 19.99 -71.42 -41.86
N ALA A 397 20.08 -72.74 -42.06
CA ALA A 397 19.04 -73.70 -41.67
C ALA A 397 19.21 -74.28 -40.25
N ARG A 398 20.26 -73.89 -39.51
CA ARG A 398 20.61 -74.38 -38.16
C ARG A 398 20.75 -75.92 -38.03
N ARG A 399 21.07 -76.63 -39.11
CA ARG A 399 21.27 -78.10 -39.13
C ARG A 399 22.75 -78.48 -38.98
N GLU A 400 23.04 -79.70 -38.54
CA GLU A 400 24.41 -80.24 -38.53
C GLU A 400 24.84 -80.61 -39.95
N ALA A 401 25.99 -80.08 -40.40
CA ALA A 401 26.61 -80.47 -41.66
C ALA A 401 27.03 -81.96 -41.59
N ARG A 402 26.43 -82.81 -42.42
CA ARG A 402 26.74 -84.25 -42.47
C ARG A 402 27.76 -84.49 -43.58
N GLY A 403 29.02 -84.68 -43.20
CA GLY A 403 30.02 -85.27 -44.11
C GLY A 403 31.30 -84.48 -44.36
N LEU A 404 31.71 -83.54 -43.49
CA LEU A 404 33.00 -82.86 -43.63
C LEU A 404 34.19 -83.84 -43.44
N PRO A 405 35.03 -84.09 -44.47
CA PRO A 405 36.29 -84.79 -44.26
C PRO A 405 37.26 -83.91 -43.45
N ALA A 406 38.01 -84.56 -42.57
CA ALA A 406 38.91 -83.94 -41.60
C ALA A 406 40.04 -83.15 -42.28
N GLY A 407 39.90 -81.82 -42.33
CA GLY A 407 40.94 -80.94 -42.89
C GLY A 407 41.38 -79.81 -41.96
N ASP A 408 40.46 -79.14 -41.25
CA ASP A 408 40.83 -77.98 -40.45
C ASP A 408 40.12 -77.92 -39.09
N PRO A 409 40.81 -78.24 -37.97
CA PRO A 409 40.23 -78.19 -36.63
C PRO A 409 39.86 -76.75 -36.21
N ASP A 410 40.46 -75.72 -36.82
CA ASP A 410 40.17 -74.33 -36.49
C ASP A 410 38.87 -73.87 -37.15
N LEU A 411 38.57 -74.32 -38.37
CA LEU A 411 37.28 -74.07 -39.02
C LEU A 411 36.13 -74.69 -38.22
N LYS A 412 36.31 -75.93 -37.73
CA LYS A 412 35.31 -76.61 -36.91
C LYS A 412 35.03 -75.84 -35.61
N ARG A 413 36.07 -75.36 -34.92
CA ARG A 413 35.94 -74.52 -33.72
C ARG A 413 35.29 -73.17 -34.01
N LEU A 414 35.58 -72.55 -35.15
CA LEU A 414 35.01 -71.27 -35.55
C LEU A 414 33.52 -71.39 -35.86
N LEU A 415 33.11 -72.44 -36.57
CA LEU A 415 31.71 -72.75 -36.86
C LEU A 415 30.91 -73.07 -35.59
N GLU A 416 31.53 -73.81 -34.65
CA GLU A 416 30.91 -74.13 -33.37
C GLU A 416 30.71 -72.90 -32.49
N ARG A 417 31.66 -71.95 -32.51
CA ARG A 417 31.52 -70.63 -31.87
C ARG A 417 30.43 -69.77 -32.53
N LEU A 418 30.38 -69.71 -33.87
CA LEU A 418 29.32 -68.99 -34.58
C LEU A 418 27.92 -69.56 -34.27
N ARG A 419 27.80 -70.88 -34.15
CA ARG A 419 26.53 -71.53 -33.78
C ARG A 419 26.11 -71.21 -32.35
N GLN A 420 27.05 -71.06 -31.42
CA GLN A 420 26.76 -70.65 -30.04
C GLN A 420 26.31 -69.18 -29.94
N LEU A 421 26.74 -68.31 -30.86
CA LEU A 421 26.39 -66.89 -30.88
C LEU A 421 25.07 -66.58 -31.60
N LEU A 422 24.61 -67.49 -32.48
CA LEU A 422 23.32 -67.39 -33.19
C LEU A 422 22.16 -68.10 -32.48
N ARG A 423 22.43 -68.74 -31.33
CA ARG A 423 21.42 -69.12 -30.32
C ARG A 423 21.24 -67.96 -29.37
#